data_AF-A0A1C5XVH8-F1
#
_entry.id   AF-A0A1C5XVH8-F1
#
_cell.length_a   1.000
_cell.length_b   1.000
_cell.length_c   1.000
_cell.angle_alpha   90.00
_cell.angle_beta   90.00
_cell.angle_gamma   90.00
#
_symmetry.space_group_name_H-M   'P 1'
#
loop_
_entity.id
_entity.type
_entity.pdbx_description
1 polymer ?
#
loop_
_entity_poly.entity_id
_entity_poly.type
_entity_poly.pdbx_seq_one_letter_code
_entity_poly.pdbx_strand_id
1 'polypeptide(L)'
;MEVLMQNKQEKTVISSKRELAGYVFQMLTETESKTEMSEDEKRRMEARIIAKLKAGKKLTGEEMDFLRRYNTELYLTAVRIQQMAEGLKEQLKRAKSKEEADAIVSTAYSSISDKDPAKEYLTAAVSNVSTEFRRSGAYSRLPNTIDEAEKAKKKQTKNPFKESDEKDMDTEDDFDLTGWSPLQEVLDAMPTFSAEA
;
A
#
# COMPACT_ATOMS: atom_id res chain seq x y z
N MET A 1 53.31 -21.18 19.65
CA MET A 1 54.00 -19.94 19.22
C MET A 1 52.93 -18.92 18.92
N GLU A 2 52.73 -17.99 19.86
CA GLU A 2 51.62 -17.04 19.88
C GLU A 2 52.15 -15.69 19.39
N VAL A 3 51.67 -15.23 18.23
CA VAL A 3 52.07 -13.95 17.64
C VAL A 3 51.15 -12.88 18.21
N LEU A 4 51.60 -12.22 19.29
CA LEU A 4 50.96 -11.01 19.79
C LEU A 4 51.13 -9.88 18.75
N MET A 5 50.06 -9.57 18.02
CA MET A 5 49.94 -8.35 17.25
C MET A 5 49.90 -7.15 18.20
N GLN A 6 51.00 -6.42 18.29
CA GLN A 6 51.05 -5.12 18.92
C GLN A 6 50.34 -4.09 18.03
N ASN A 7 49.05 -3.89 18.28
CA ASN A 7 48.28 -2.81 17.68
C ASN A 7 48.60 -1.52 18.44
N LYS A 8 49.77 -0.93 18.12
CA LYS A 8 50.28 0.30 18.74
C LYS A 8 49.54 1.49 18.13
N GLN A 9 48.37 1.80 18.68
CA GLN A 9 47.67 3.06 18.41
C GLN A 9 48.48 4.18 19.07
N GLU A 10 49.33 4.87 18.29
CA GLU A 10 50.01 6.09 18.75
C GLU A 10 48.95 7.13 19.11
N LYS A 11 48.80 7.42 20.41
CA LYS A 11 47.92 8.49 20.90
C LYS A 11 48.60 9.82 20.60
N THR A 12 48.08 10.56 19.61
CA THR A 12 48.50 11.93 19.33
C THR A 12 48.14 12.82 20.52
N VAL A 13 49.15 13.44 21.15
CA VAL A 13 48.94 14.36 22.28
C VAL A 13 48.57 15.73 21.71
N ILE A 14 47.29 16.08 21.78
CA ILE A 14 46.78 17.37 21.30
C ILE A 14 46.98 18.41 22.41
N SER A 15 47.82 19.43 22.18
CA SER A 15 48.26 20.37 23.22
C SER A 15 47.48 21.69 23.23
N SER A 16 46.83 22.03 22.11
CA SER A 16 46.18 23.33 21.90
C SER A 16 44.76 23.19 21.36
N LYS A 17 43.88 24.13 21.72
CA LYS A 17 42.50 24.21 21.21
C LYS A 17 42.45 24.32 19.68
N ARG A 18 43.46 24.95 19.05
CA ARG A 18 43.59 25.01 17.58
C ARG A 18 43.94 23.66 16.96
N GLU A 19 44.84 22.92 17.59
CA GLU A 19 45.23 21.57 17.14
C GLU A 19 44.07 20.60 17.30
N LEU A 20 43.26 20.76 18.35
CA LEU A 20 42.07 19.95 18.58
C LEU A 20 40.98 20.21 17.54
N ALA A 21 40.79 21.47 17.15
CA ALA A 21 39.89 21.84 16.06
C ALA A 21 40.38 21.28 14.71
N GLY A 22 41.69 21.36 14.43
CA GLY A 22 42.29 20.79 13.22
C GLY A 22 42.17 19.27 13.15
N TYR A 23 42.41 18.57 14.26
CA TYR A 23 42.29 17.12 14.34
C TYR A 23 40.85 16.65 14.20
N VAL A 24 39.89 17.32 14.84
CA VAL A 24 38.46 17.01 14.68
C VAL A 24 38.02 17.25 13.24
N PHE A 25 38.46 18.35 12.61
CA PHE A 25 38.19 18.62 11.20
C PHE A 25 38.79 17.54 10.29
N GLN A 26 40.05 17.16 10.51
CA GLN A 26 40.72 16.13 9.73
C GLN A 26 40.04 14.77 9.90
N MET A 27 39.71 14.36 11.13
CA MET A 27 38.98 13.12 11.40
C MET A 27 37.60 13.11 10.73
N LEU A 28 36.86 14.23 10.76
CA LEU A 28 35.59 14.35 10.04
C LEU A 28 35.79 14.17 8.53
N THR A 29 36.76 14.86 7.92
CA THR A 29 37.05 14.74 6.48
C THR A 29 37.62 13.38 6.07
N GLU A 30 38.40 12.72 6.94
CA GLU A 30 38.92 11.36 6.73
C GLU A 30 37.81 10.33 6.86
N THR A 31 36.87 10.50 7.79
CA THR A 31 35.69 9.63 7.88
C THR A 31 34.74 9.81 6.69
N GLU A 32 34.58 11.03 6.20
CA GLU A 32 33.81 11.31 4.98
C GLU A 32 34.49 10.69 3.76
N SER A 33 35.79 10.94 3.55
CA SER A 33 36.54 10.39 2.40
C SER A 33 36.72 8.87 2.43
N LYS A 34 36.76 8.23 3.60
CA LYS A 34 36.88 6.77 3.75
C LYS A 34 35.56 6.01 3.64
N THR A 35 34.42 6.73 3.65
CA THR A 35 33.08 6.18 3.42
C THR A 35 32.52 6.50 2.03
N GLU A 36 33.25 7.29 1.24
CA GLU A 36 32.94 7.47 -0.17
C GLU A 36 33.29 6.21 -0.96
N MET A 37 32.26 5.49 -1.43
CA MET A 37 32.46 4.44 -2.43
C MET A 37 33.23 5.00 -3.64
N SER A 38 34.07 4.18 -4.26
CA SER A 38 34.79 4.58 -5.48
C SER A 38 33.81 5.05 -6.56
N GLU A 39 34.20 5.99 -7.43
CA GLU A 39 33.35 6.43 -8.54
C GLU A 39 32.87 5.26 -9.41
N ASP A 40 33.71 4.23 -9.59
CA ASP A 40 33.36 3.02 -10.31
C ASP A 40 32.28 2.20 -9.59
N GLU A 41 32.33 2.14 -8.27
CA GLU A 41 31.32 1.44 -7.45
C GLU A 41 30.01 2.22 -7.46
N LYS A 42 30.07 3.56 -7.36
CA LYS A 42 28.92 4.46 -7.50
C LYS A 42 28.23 4.23 -8.86
N ARG A 43 28.97 4.24 -9.96
CA ARG A 43 28.44 3.98 -11.32
C ARG A 43 27.83 2.59 -11.46
N ARG A 44 28.47 1.56 -10.92
CA ARG A 44 27.94 0.18 -10.94
C ARG A 44 26.64 0.06 -10.16
N MET A 45 26.56 0.70 -8.99
CA MET A 45 25.35 0.69 -8.17
C MET A 45 24.21 1.45 -8.85
N GLU A 46 24.49 2.63 -9.39
CA GLU A 46 23.52 3.41 -10.15
C GLU A 46 23.01 2.66 -11.39
N ALA A 47 23.89 2.01 -12.15
CA ALA A 47 23.49 1.20 -13.30
C ALA A 47 22.57 0.03 -12.91
N ARG A 48 22.84 -0.62 -11.76
CA ARG A 48 21.96 -1.68 -11.22
C ARG A 48 20.59 -1.12 -10.84
N ILE A 49 20.56 0.06 -10.21
CA ILE A 49 19.33 0.74 -9.83
C ILE A 49 18.51 1.11 -11.06
N ILE A 50 19.13 1.72 -12.06
CA ILE A 50 18.47 2.07 -13.34
C ILE A 50 17.92 0.80 -14.00
N ALA A 51 18.69 -0.29 -14.06
CA ALA A 51 18.23 -1.55 -14.61
C ALA A 51 17.00 -2.10 -13.86
N LYS A 52 16.96 -1.98 -12.53
CA LYS A 52 15.78 -2.36 -11.72
C LYS A 52 14.58 -1.46 -12.00
N LEU A 53 14.77 -0.15 -12.11
CA LEU A 53 13.71 0.81 -12.44
C LEU A 53 13.14 0.54 -13.84
N LYS A 54 14.00 0.25 -14.84
CA LYS A 54 13.56 -0.17 -16.20
C LYS A 54 12.80 -1.48 -16.19
N ALA A 55 13.14 -2.40 -15.28
CA ALA A 55 12.40 -3.63 -15.08
C ALA A 55 11.11 -3.45 -14.27
N GLY A 56 10.82 -2.24 -13.76
CA GLY A 56 9.65 -1.96 -12.91
C GLY A 56 9.72 -2.61 -11.51
N LYS A 57 10.92 -3.00 -11.06
CA LYS A 57 11.13 -3.66 -9.77
C LYS A 57 11.29 -2.63 -8.66
N LYS A 58 10.78 -2.96 -7.47
CA LYS A 58 10.97 -2.15 -6.26
C LYS A 58 12.45 -2.11 -5.87
N LEU A 59 12.96 -0.92 -5.54
CA LEU A 59 14.33 -0.77 -5.03
C LEU A 59 14.40 -1.19 -3.56
N THR A 60 15.56 -1.70 -3.18
CA THR A 60 15.88 -2.08 -1.80
C THR A 60 16.16 -0.83 -0.95
N GLY A 61 16.13 -0.97 0.38
CA GLY A 61 16.46 0.13 1.30
C GLY A 61 17.85 0.70 1.07
N GLU A 62 18.84 -0.19 0.86
CA GLU A 62 20.23 0.20 0.54
C GLU A 62 20.33 1.01 -0.75
N GLU A 63 19.60 0.60 -1.80
CA GLU A 63 19.57 1.31 -3.07
C GLU A 63 18.90 2.69 -2.94
N MET A 64 17.84 2.78 -2.14
CA MET A 64 17.19 4.07 -1.85
C MET A 64 18.12 4.99 -1.07
N ASP A 65 18.81 4.48 -0.06
CA ASP A 65 19.75 5.25 0.76
C ASP A 65 20.98 5.68 -0.05
N PHE A 66 21.45 4.85 -0.98
CA PHE A 66 22.46 5.23 -1.97
C PHE A 66 21.99 6.42 -2.82
N LEU A 67 20.79 6.37 -3.39
CA LEU A 67 20.26 7.47 -4.19
C LEU A 67 20.13 8.76 -3.35
N ARG A 68 19.67 8.68 -2.10
CA ARG A 68 19.58 9.87 -1.21
C ARG A 68 20.92 10.59 -1.05
N ARG A 69 22.03 9.86 -1.03
CA ARG A 69 23.37 10.41 -0.80
C ARG A 69 24.03 10.90 -2.08
N TYR A 70 23.87 10.19 -3.19
CA TYR A 70 24.66 10.41 -4.41
C TYR A 70 23.85 10.91 -5.61
N ASN A 71 22.55 10.63 -5.70
CA ASN A 71 21.69 11.09 -6.80
C ASN A 71 20.27 11.38 -6.29
N THR A 72 20.08 12.60 -5.78
CA THR A 72 18.83 13.05 -5.15
C THR A 72 17.67 13.17 -6.16
N GLU A 73 17.95 13.52 -7.43
CA GLU A 73 16.92 13.58 -8.47
C GLU A 73 16.37 12.18 -8.78
N LEU A 74 17.25 11.20 -8.96
CA LEU A 74 16.85 9.82 -9.20
C LEU A 74 16.17 9.22 -7.95
N TYR A 75 16.56 9.63 -6.74
CA TYR A 75 15.85 9.26 -5.52
C TYR A 75 14.39 9.72 -5.55
N LEU A 76 14.12 10.99 -5.87
CA LEU A 76 12.75 11.54 -5.90
C LEU A 76 11.88 10.82 -6.92
N THR A 77 12.43 10.56 -8.11
CA THR A 77 11.72 9.79 -9.14
C THR A 77 11.43 8.37 -8.68
N ALA A 78 12.39 7.69 -8.04
CA ALA A 78 12.21 6.35 -7.49
C ALA A 78 11.12 6.29 -6.41
N VAL A 79 11.07 7.26 -5.49
CA VAL A 79 10.00 7.35 -4.49
C VAL A 79 8.63 7.44 -5.15
N ARG A 80 8.49 8.32 -6.14
CA ARG A 80 7.24 8.49 -6.89
C ARG A 80 6.80 7.21 -7.58
N ILE A 81 7.73 6.51 -8.24
CA ILE A 81 7.46 5.23 -8.92
C ILE A 81 6.98 4.18 -7.91
N GLN A 82 7.62 4.09 -6.74
CA GLN A 82 7.25 3.15 -5.69
C GLN A 82 5.86 3.44 -5.12
N GLN A 83 5.55 4.71 -4.84
CA GLN A 83 4.23 5.12 -4.35
C GLN A 83 3.12 4.77 -5.36
N MET A 84 3.37 5.03 -6.65
CA MET A 84 2.42 4.67 -7.71
C MET A 84 2.22 3.15 -7.78
N ALA A 85 3.31 2.37 -7.73
CA ALA A 85 3.25 0.91 -7.78
C ALA A 85 2.51 0.33 -6.57
N GLU A 86 2.73 0.88 -5.37
CA GLU A 86 2.05 0.48 -4.14
C GLU A 86 0.55 0.84 -4.17
N GLY A 87 0.20 2.06 -4.59
CA GLY A 87 -1.18 2.48 -4.77
C GLY A 87 -1.93 1.61 -5.77
N LEU A 88 -1.30 1.28 -6.91
CA LEU A 88 -1.87 0.37 -7.90
C LEU A 88 -2.08 -1.04 -7.32
N LYS A 89 -1.09 -1.59 -6.61
CA LYS A 89 -1.19 -2.90 -5.96
C LYS A 89 -2.35 -2.94 -4.95
N GLU A 90 -2.54 -1.87 -4.20
CA GLU A 90 -3.66 -1.75 -3.26
C GLU A 90 -5.02 -1.63 -3.96
N GLN A 91 -5.10 -0.92 -5.07
CA GLN A 91 -6.33 -0.85 -5.88
C GLN A 91 -6.68 -2.23 -6.47
N LEU A 92 -5.69 -2.94 -7.01
CA LEU A 92 -5.88 -4.28 -7.57
C LEU A 92 -6.34 -5.30 -6.52
N LYS A 93 -5.89 -5.19 -5.27
CA LYS A 93 -6.40 -6.03 -4.16
C LYS A 93 -7.88 -5.81 -3.87
N ARG A 94 -8.42 -4.63 -4.18
CA ARG A 94 -9.82 -4.26 -3.96
C ARG A 94 -10.71 -4.56 -5.17
N ALA A 95 -10.12 -4.95 -6.30
CA ALA A 95 -10.86 -5.29 -7.51
C ALA A 95 -11.80 -6.48 -7.26
N LYS A 96 -13.04 -6.37 -7.72
CA LYS A 96 -14.10 -7.38 -7.54
C LYS A 96 -14.22 -8.31 -8.74
N SER A 97 -13.69 -7.93 -9.89
CA SER A 97 -13.72 -8.70 -11.14
C SER A 97 -12.44 -8.50 -11.94
N LYS A 98 -12.20 -9.38 -12.93
CA LYS A 98 -11.09 -9.24 -13.86
C LYS A 98 -11.23 -8.00 -14.75
N GLU A 99 -12.44 -7.69 -15.19
CA GLU A 99 -12.76 -6.46 -15.94
C GLU A 99 -12.39 -5.20 -15.14
N GLU A 100 -12.76 -5.14 -13.86
CA GLU A 100 -12.42 -4.01 -12.99
C GLU A 100 -10.91 -3.89 -12.80
N ALA A 101 -10.20 -5.01 -12.64
CA ALA A 101 -8.74 -5.01 -12.55
C ALA A 101 -8.09 -4.45 -13.83
N ASP A 102 -8.58 -4.85 -15.01
CA ASP A 102 -8.08 -4.34 -16.28
C ASP A 102 -8.40 -2.85 -16.49
N ALA A 103 -9.57 -2.39 -16.04
CA ALA A 103 -9.93 -0.97 -16.03
C ALA A 103 -9.02 -0.14 -15.11
N ILE A 104 -8.68 -0.66 -13.92
CA ILE A 104 -7.72 -0.02 -13.00
C ILE A 104 -6.34 0.10 -13.67
N VAL A 105 -5.84 -0.98 -14.28
CA VAL A 105 -4.54 -0.97 -14.98
C VAL A 105 -4.55 0.02 -16.15
N SER A 106 -5.63 0.03 -16.95
CA SER A 106 -5.76 0.98 -18.05
C SER A 106 -5.76 2.43 -17.56
N THR A 107 -6.49 2.72 -16.47
CA THR A 107 -6.52 4.05 -15.86
C THR A 107 -5.12 4.46 -15.37
N ALA A 108 -4.38 3.53 -14.77
CA ALA A 108 -3.01 3.78 -14.33
C ALA A 108 -2.09 4.13 -15.50
N TYR A 109 -2.18 3.45 -16.63
CA TYR A 109 -1.42 3.81 -17.84
C TYR A 109 -1.80 5.20 -18.37
N SER A 110 -3.11 5.50 -18.45
CA SER A 110 -3.59 6.81 -18.92
C SER A 110 -3.20 7.97 -17.99
N SER A 111 -2.95 7.69 -16.70
CA SER A 111 -2.49 8.70 -15.75
C SER A 111 -1.03 9.13 -15.95
N ILE A 112 -0.23 8.33 -16.68
CA ILE A 112 1.17 8.63 -16.98
C ILE A 112 1.20 9.58 -18.18
N SER A 113 1.70 10.79 -17.97
CA SER A 113 1.85 11.76 -19.06
C SER A 113 2.93 11.32 -20.05
N ASP A 114 2.67 11.51 -21.34
CA ASP A 114 3.66 11.29 -22.39
C ASP A 114 4.90 12.19 -22.26
N LYS A 115 4.75 13.33 -21.58
CA LYS A 115 5.81 14.32 -21.37
C LYS A 115 6.60 14.09 -20.08
N ASP A 116 6.29 13.04 -19.33
CA ASP A 116 6.96 12.75 -18.06
C ASP A 116 8.38 12.20 -18.30
N PRO A 117 9.44 12.80 -17.72
CA PRO A 117 10.80 12.29 -17.87
C PRO A 117 10.98 10.87 -17.30
N ALA A 118 10.14 10.46 -16.33
CA ALA A 118 10.16 9.13 -15.73
C ALA A 118 9.13 8.17 -16.36
N LYS A 119 8.52 8.53 -17.51
CA LYS A 119 7.50 7.72 -18.19
C LYS A 119 7.91 6.26 -18.38
N GLU A 120 9.15 6.02 -18.84
CA GLU A 120 9.67 4.66 -19.07
C GLU A 120 9.57 3.82 -17.79
N TYR A 121 10.06 4.36 -16.67
CA TYR A 121 10.07 3.66 -15.38
C TYR A 121 8.66 3.49 -14.79
N LEU A 122 7.80 4.50 -14.91
CA LEU A 122 6.41 4.42 -14.44
C LEU A 122 5.64 3.35 -15.21
N THR A 123 5.78 3.32 -16.54
CA THR A 123 5.15 2.33 -17.42
C THR A 123 5.63 0.92 -17.09
N ALA A 124 6.93 0.76 -16.85
CA ALA A 124 7.52 -0.51 -16.43
C ALA A 124 6.99 -0.97 -15.07
N ALA A 125 6.85 -0.06 -14.10
CA ALA A 125 6.32 -0.38 -12.78
C ALA A 125 4.85 -0.84 -12.84
N VAL A 126 4.01 -0.15 -13.61
CA VAL A 126 2.61 -0.57 -13.84
C VAL A 126 2.56 -1.94 -14.52
N SER A 127 3.43 -2.19 -15.50
CA SER A 127 3.54 -3.49 -16.18
C SER A 127 3.95 -4.60 -15.22
N ASN A 128 4.96 -4.36 -14.37
CA ASN A 128 5.40 -5.36 -13.40
C ASN A 128 4.30 -5.67 -12.37
N VAL A 129 3.65 -4.64 -11.81
CA VAL A 129 2.56 -4.83 -10.84
C VAL A 129 1.36 -5.57 -11.45
N SER A 130 0.97 -5.21 -12.68
CA SER A 130 -0.15 -5.88 -13.37
C SER A 130 0.17 -7.34 -13.70
N THR A 131 1.38 -7.65 -14.14
CA THR A 131 1.79 -9.04 -14.41
C THR A 131 1.91 -9.87 -13.14
N GLU A 132 2.45 -9.30 -12.06
CA GLU A 132 2.47 -9.95 -10.73
C GLU A 132 1.04 -10.22 -10.23
N PHE A 133 0.13 -9.27 -10.40
CA PHE A 133 -1.27 -9.44 -10.01
C PHE A 133 -1.97 -10.53 -10.83
N ARG A 134 -1.79 -10.54 -12.15
CA ARG A 134 -2.37 -11.58 -13.03
C ARG A 134 -1.85 -12.98 -12.72
N ARG A 135 -0.60 -13.10 -12.28
CA ARG A 135 -0.01 -14.36 -11.80
C ARG A 135 -0.45 -14.74 -10.39
N SER A 136 -1.00 -13.80 -9.62
CA SER A 136 -1.43 -14.05 -8.26
C SER A 136 -2.70 -14.92 -8.22
N GLY A 137 -2.80 -15.78 -7.22
CA GLY A 137 -4.02 -16.56 -6.99
C GLY A 137 -5.24 -15.69 -6.62
N ALA A 138 -5.05 -14.41 -6.28
CA ALA A 138 -6.17 -13.49 -6.07
C ALA A 138 -6.89 -13.22 -7.39
N TYR A 139 -6.15 -12.94 -8.47
CA TYR A 139 -6.72 -12.70 -9.80
C TYR A 139 -7.42 -13.94 -10.37
N SER A 140 -6.86 -15.14 -10.17
CA SER A 140 -7.48 -16.39 -10.62
C SER A 140 -8.84 -16.66 -9.96
N ARG A 141 -9.07 -16.13 -8.74
CA ARG A 141 -10.34 -16.27 -8.01
C ARG A 141 -11.36 -15.20 -8.37
N LEU A 142 -10.97 -14.15 -9.08
CA LEU A 142 -11.89 -13.11 -9.48
C LEU A 142 -12.85 -13.64 -10.55
N PRO A 143 -14.16 -13.33 -10.44
CA PRO A 143 -15.10 -13.57 -11.52
C PRO A 143 -14.71 -12.75 -12.75
N ASN A 144 -15.16 -13.19 -13.93
CA ASN A 144 -14.78 -12.52 -15.16
C ASN A 144 -15.46 -11.14 -15.25
N THR A 145 -16.73 -11.03 -14.85
CA THR A 145 -17.51 -9.79 -14.94
C THR A 145 -18.00 -9.28 -13.58
N ILE A 146 -18.33 -7.99 -13.53
CA ILE A 146 -18.91 -7.35 -12.33
C ILE A 146 -20.28 -7.96 -12.00
N ASP A 147 -21.09 -8.26 -13.01
CA ASP A 147 -22.43 -8.86 -12.82
C ASP A 147 -22.36 -10.24 -12.19
N GLU A 148 -21.34 -11.03 -12.53
CA GLU A 148 -21.08 -12.34 -11.93
C GLU A 148 -20.63 -12.19 -10.46
N ALA A 149 -19.83 -11.17 -10.16
CA ALA A 149 -19.44 -10.84 -8.78
C ALA A 149 -20.65 -10.46 -7.91
N GLU A 150 -21.56 -9.63 -8.42
CA GLU A 150 -22.79 -9.22 -7.74
C GLU A 150 -23.75 -10.40 -7.55
N LYS A 151 -23.87 -11.29 -8.54
CA LYS A 151 -24.68 -12.53 -8.42
C LYS A 151 -24.09 -13.52 -7.41
N ALA A 152 -22.77 -13.64 -7.32
CA ALA A 152 -22.12 -14.50 -6.33
C ALA A 152 -22.35 -14.00 -4.89
N LYS A 153 -22.30 -12.67 -4.67
CA LYS A 153 -22.65 -12.06 -3.38
C LYS A 153 -24.12 -12.28 -3.03
N LYS A 154 -25.04 -12.11 -3.98
CA LYS A 154 -26.48 -12.39 -3.79
C LYS A 154 -26.77 -13.84 -3.44
N LYS A 155 -25.97 -14.80 -3.91
CA LYS A 155 -26.10 -16.22 -3.52
C LYS A 155 -25.58 -16.50 -2.11
N GLN A 156 -24.51 -15.81 -1.67
CA GLN A 156 -24.01 -15.92 -0.29
C GLN A 156 -24.89 -15.21 0.74
N THR A 157 -25.60 -14.15 0.36
CA THR A 157 -26.55 -13.44 1.24
C THR A 157 -27.96 -14.03 1.25
N LYS A 158 -28.21 -15.13 0.53
CA LYS A 158 -29.41 -15.93 0.76
C LYS A 158 -29.25 -16.67 2.09
N ASN A 159 -29.62 -15.97 3.17
CA ASN A 159 -30.01 -16.64 4.40
C ASN A 159 -31.05 -17.71 4.03
N PRO A 160 -30.90 -18.97 4.46
CA PRO A 160 -31.91 -20.00 4.25
C PRO A 160 -33.25 -19.69 4.93
N PHE A 161 -33.31 -18.60 5.72
CA PHE A 161 -34.49 -18.09 6.40
C PHE A 161 -35.25 -16.98 5.65
N LYS A 162 -34.77 -16.52 4.49
CA LYS A 162 -35.57 -15.58 3.68
C LYS A 162 -36.41 -16.39 2.70
N GLU A 163 -37.43 -17.01 3.29
CA GLU A 163 -38.55 -17.62 2.58
C GLU A 163 -39.15 -16.57 1.64
N SER A 164 -39.33 -17.04 0.43
CA SER A 164 -39.83 -16.31 -0.71
C SER A 164 -41.33 -16.17 -0.60
N ASP A 165 -41.82 -15.03 -0.13
CA ASP A 165 -43.24 -14.67 -0.23
C ASP A 165 -43.45 -13.69 -1.37
N GLU A 166 -43.40 -14.23 -2.59
CA GLU A 166 -44.26 -13.79 -3.67
C GLU A 166 -45.09 -15.00 -4.08
N LYS A 167 -46.27 -15.15 -3.47
CA LYS A 167 -47.45 -15.84 -4.01
C LYS A 167 -48.66 -15.67 -3.07
N ASP A 168 -49.56 -14.79 -3.51
CA ASP A 168 -51.01 -14.95 -3.54
C ASP A 168 -51.67 -15.75 -2.40
N MET A 169 -52.25 -15.06 -1.41
CA MET A 169 -53.44 -15.55 -0.71
C MET A 169 -54.25 -14.37 -0.13
N ASP A 170 -55.43 -14.14 -0.71
CA ASP A 170 -56.54 -13.45 -0.07
C ASP A 170 -56.87 -14.11 1.28
N THR A 171 -56.64 -13.44 2.41
CA THR A 171 -57.36 -13.68 3.67
C THR A 171 -57.25 -12.44 4.54
N GLU A 172 -58.39 -11.78 4.70
CA GLU A 172 -58.69 -10.80 5.73
C GLU A 172 -58.32 -11.36 7.11
N ASP A 173 -57.35 -10.76 7.79
CA ASP A 173 -57.27 -10.68 9.27
C ASP A 173 -56.09 -9.75 9.62
N ASP A 174 -56.40 -8.45 9.67
CA ASP A 174 -55.51 -7.36 10.07
C ASP A 174 -55.06 -7.54 11.54
N PHE A 175 -53.92 -8.19 11.75
CA PHE A 175 -53.11 -7.97 12.95
C PHE A 175 -52.01 -6.96 12.60
N ASP A 176 -52.30 -5.68 12.87
CA ASP A 176 -51.38 -4.58 12.58
C ASP A 176 -50.17 -4.61 13.54
N LEU A 177 -49.12 -5.29 13.09
CA LEU A 177 -47.82 -5.43 13.76
C LEU A 177 -47.13 -4.08 14.03
N THR A 178 -47.61 -2.98 13.45
CA THR A 178 -47.03 -1.64 13.67
C THR A 178 -47.69 -0.86 14.80
N GLY A 179 -48.83 -1.33 15.33
CA GLY A 179 -49.57 -0.71 16.43
C GLY A 179 -49.30 -1.30 17.82
N TRP A 180 -48.65 -2.47 17.91
CA TRP A 180 -48.45 -3.13 19.20
C TRP A 180 -47.16 -2.66 19.88
N SER A 181 -47.32 -1.82 20.91
CA SER A 181 -46.26 -1.55 21.89
C SER A 181 -46.58 -2.26 23.20
N PRO A 182 -45.61 -2.91 23.87
CA PRO A 182 -45.82 -3.52 25.19
C PRO A 182 -46.30 -2.54 26.27
N LEU A 183 -46.18 -1.23 26.04
CA LEU A 183 -46.67 -0.18 26.93
C LEU A 183 -48.18 0.06 26.78
N GLN A 184 -48.78 -0.32 25.65
CA GLN A 184 -50.22 -0.16 25.38
C GLN A 184 -51.05 -1.14 26.22
N GLU A 185 -50.58 -2.38 26.40
CA GLU A 185 -51.23 -3.38 27.30
C GLU A 185 -51.29 -2.89 28.74
N VAL A 186 -50.26 -2.17 29.20
CA VAL A 186 -50.22 -1.62 30.56
C VAL A 186 -51.20 -0.43 30.69
N LEU A 187 -51.35 0.36 29.63
CA LEU A 187 -52.23 1.53 29.59
C LEU A 187 -53.71 1.13 29.54
N ASP A 188 -54.06 0.09 28.77
CA ASP A 188 -55.43 -0.47 28.71
C ASP A 188 -55.80 -1.26 29.97
N ALA A 189 -54.81 -1.78 30.72
CA ALA A 189 -55.03 -2.46 31.99
C ALA A 189 -55.23 -1.51 33.18
N MET A 190 -55.12 -0.19 32.99
CA MET A 190 -55.36 0.77 34.06
C MET A 190 -56.87 0.94 34.30
N PRO A 191 -57.36 0.82 35.54
CA PRO A 191 -58.77 1.09 35.85
C PRO A 191 -59.07 2.57 35.60
N THR A 192 -60.07 2.84 34.77
CA THR A 192 -60.55 4.20 34.53
C THR A 192 -61.43 4.64 35.70
N PHE A 193 -60.98 5.66 36.44
CA PHE A 193 -61.79 6.28 37.48
C PHE A 193 -62.76 7.29 36.84
N SER A 194 -64.05 6.93 36.80
CA SER A 194 -65.13 7.88 36.53
C SER A 194 -65.44 8.63 37.82
N ALA A 195 -65.13 9.93 37.86
CA ALA A 195 -65.64 10.82 38.90
C ALA A 195 -66.96 11.43 38.41
N GLU A 196 -68.09 10.89 38.88
CA GLU A 196 -69.36 11.61 38.83
C GLU A 196 -69.30 12.82 39.78
N ALA A 197 -69.76 13.98 39.29
CA ALA A 197 -69.97 15.21 40.07
C ALA A 197 -71.40 15.28 40.60
#